data_AF-A0A438GXB5-F1
#
_entry.id   AF-A0A438GXB5-F1
#
_cell.length_a   1.000
_cell.length_b   1.000
_cell.length_c   1.000
_cell.angle_alpha   90.00
_cell.angle_beta   90.00
_cell.angle_gamma   90.00
#
_symmetry.space_group_name_H-M   'P 1'
#
loop_
_entity.id
_entity.type
_entity.pdbx_description
1 polymer ?
#
loop_
_entity_poly.entity_id
_entity_poly.type
_entity_poly.pdbx_seq_one_letter_code
_entity_poly.pdbx_strand_id
1 'polypeptide(L)' 'MYVEALVNGKATKALVDTGATHNFVSEDEARRLELQASKEGG' A
#
# COMPACT_ATOMS: atom_id res chain seq x y z
N MET A 1 -7.84 10.57 5.25
CA MET A 1 -8.43 9.69 6.30
C MET A 1 -7.60 8.42 6.35
N TYR A 2 -7.50 7.72 7.48
CA TYR A 2 -6.75 6.45 7.53
C TYR A 2 -7.63 5.31 8.01
N VAL A 3 -7.39 4.12 7.47
CA VAL A 3 -8.09 2.89 7.85
C VAL A 3 -7.09 1.80 8.18
N GLU A 4 -7.44 0.95 9.14
CA GLU A 4 -6.70 -0.29 9.36
C GLU A 4 -7.08 -1.31 8.28
N ALA A 5 -6.08 -1.96 7.71
CA ALA A 5 -6.23 -2.98 6.70
C ALA A 5 -5.38 -4.20 7.04
N LEU A 6 -5.84 -5.37 6.60
CA LEU A 6 -5.08 -6.61 6.62
C LEU A 6 -4.65 -6.93 5.19
N VAL A 7 -3.34 -6.93 4.95
CA VAL A 7 -2.74 -7.30 3.67
C VAL A 7 -1.79 -8.45 3.91
N ASN A 8 -1.96 -9.57 3.19
CA ASN A 8 -1.21 -10.81 3.44
C ASN A 8 -1.17 -11.22 4.93
N GLY A 9 -2.28 -11.06 5.63
CA GLY A 9 -2.40 -11.40 7.06
C GLY A 9 -1.69 -10.44 8.02
N LYS A 10 -1.10 -9.35 7.53
CA LYS A 10 -0.37 -8.36 8.32
C LYS A 10 -1.17 -7.07 8.42
N ALA A 11 -1.31 -6.55 9.64
CA ALA A 11 -1.97 -5.27 9.85
C ALA A 11 -1.13 -4.13 9.25
N THR A 12 -1.80 -3.16 8.63
CA THR A 12 -1.22 -1.92 8.12
C THR A 12 -2.24 -0.78 8.19
N LYS A 13 -1.76 0.46 8.11
CA LYS A 13 -2.59 1.66 8.08
C LYS A 13 -2.54 2.26 6.68
N ALA A 14 -3.66 2.21 5.96
CA ALA A 14 -3.77 2.75 4.62
C ALA A 14 -4.35 4.17 4.64
N LEU A 15 -3.77 5.07 3.83
CA LEU A 15 -4.34 6.39 3.57
C LEU A 15 -5.49 6.26 2.57
N VAL A 16 -6.65 6.80 2.91
CA VAL A 16 -7.75 7.03 1.97
C VAL A 16 -7.50 8.36 1.27
N ASP A 17 -7.07 8.24 0.02
CA ASP A 17 -6.81 9.34 -0.91
C ASP A 17 -7.74 9.22 -2.11
N THR A 18 -8.76 10.08 -2.19
CA THR A 18 -9.73 10.07 -3.30
C THR A 18 -9.19 10.73 -4.57
N GLY A 19 -8.02 11.35 -4.53
CA GLY A 19 -7.35 11.96 -5.68
C GLY A 19 -6.41 11.01 -6.43
N ALA A 20 -6.06 9.87 -5.83
CA ALA A 20 -5.20 8.87 -6.45
C ALA A 20 -6.00 7.92 -7.36
N THR A 21 -5.49 7.66 -8.57
CA THR A 21 -6.06 6.68 -9.50
C THR A 21 -5.53 5.26 -9.27
N HIS A 22 -4.40 5.13 -8.59
CA HIS A 22 -3.74 3.88 -8.23
C HIS A 22 -3.37 3.88 -6.75
N ASN A 23 -3.16 2.70 -6.18
CA ASN A 23 -2.69 2.55 -4.81
C ASN A 23 -1.16 2.54 -4.79
N PHE A 24 -0.59 3.30 -3.86
CA PHE A 24 0.85 3.34 -3.66
C PHE A 24 1.22 2.67 -2.34
N VAL A 25 2.39 2.06 -2.33
CA VAL A 25 2.99 1.45 -1.15
C VAL A 25 4.47 1.81 -1.14
N SER A 26 5.02 2.16 0.03
CA SER A 26 6.46 2.37 0.14
C SER A 26 7.19 1.04 -0.09
N GLU A 27 8.41 1.09 -0.63
CA GLU A 27 9.16 -0.15 -0.91
C GLU A 27 9.39 -0.98 0.37
N ASP A 28 9.59 -0.33 1.52
CA ASP A 28 9.76 -1.00 2.82
C ASP A 28 8.48 -1.69 3.28
N GLU A 29 7.33 -1.04 3.07
CA GLU A 29 6.04 -1.63 3.43
C GLU A 29 5.68 -2.77 2.48
N ALA A 30 5.99 -2.66 1.18
CA ALA A 30 5.84 -3.76 0.23
C ALA A 30 6.67 -4.97 0.64
N ARG A 31 7.93 -4.76 1.07
CA ARG A 31 8.79 -5.83 1.61
C ARG A 31 8.19 -6.46 2.87
N ARG A 32 7.73 -5.65 3.83
CA ARG A 32 7.10 -6.13 5.07
C ARG A 32 5.84 -6.93 4.79
N LEU A 33 5.03 -6.49 3.84
CA LEU A 33 3.78 -7.12 3.44
C LEU A 33 3.97 -8.28 2.46
N GLU A 34 5.20 -8.57 2.01
CA GLU A 34 5.50 -9.61 1.01
C GLU A 34 4.76 -9.38 -0.32
N LEU A 35 4.66 -8.11 -0.74
CA LEU A 35 4.07 -7.71 -2.01
C LEU A 35 5.14 -7.66 -3.11
N GLN A 36 4.79 -8.17 -4.29
CA GLN A 36 5.53 -7.89 -5.51
C GLN A 36 5.00 -6.58 -6.11
N ALA A 37 5.63 -5.47 -5.74
CA ALA A 37 5.29 -4.16 -6.31
C ALA A 37 6.03 -3.96 -7.64
N SER A 38 5.30 -3.58 -8.69
CA SER A 38 5.87 -3.01 -9.91
C SER A 38 5.99 -1.49 -9.77
N LYS A 39 7.06 -0.90 -10.30
CA LYS A 39 7.10 0.55 -10.49
C LYS A 39 6.25 0.89 -11.71
N GLU A 40 5.19 1.67 -11.53
CA GLU A 40 4.59 2.36 -12.67
C GLU A 40 5.59 3.40 -13.17
N GLY A 41 5.83 3.43 -14.48
CA GLY A 41 6.60 4.49 -15.12
C GLY A 41 5.82 5.80 -14.97
N GLY A 42 6.51 6.84 -14.47
CA GLY A 42 5.90 8.15 -14.19
C GLY A 42 5.37 8.89 -15.40
#